data_AF-A0A963U7E7-F1
#
_entry.id   AF-A0A963U7E7-F1
#
_cell.length_a   1.000
_cell.length_b   1.000
_cell.length_c   1.000
_cell.angle_alpha   90.00
_cell.angle_beta   90.00
_cell.angle_gamma   90.00
#
_symmetry.space_group_name_H-M   'P 1'
#
loop_
_entity.id
_entity.type
_entity.pdbx_description
1 polymer ?
#
loop_
_entity_poly.entity_id
_entity_poly.type
_entity_poly.pdbx_seq_one_letter_code
_entity_poly.pdbx_strand_id
1 'polypeptide(L)'
;FAAFDSRTTPELTGQVARLSADALTDETAKASYYRAEVVLEPGEIDKLGGRAILPGMPVEVFIRTGERTPLAYLVKPLAEYFNRAFRES
;
A
#
# COMPACT_ATOMS: atom_id res chain seq x y z
N PHE A 1 9.82 13.12 21.30
CA PHE A 1 8.98 12.12 20.65
C PHE A 1 7.54 12.62 20.64
N ALA A 2 7.14 13.34 19.59
CA ALA A 2 5.76 13.75 19.39
C ALA A 2 5.33 13.17 18.04
N ALA A 3 5.07 11.86 18.04
CA ALA A 3 4.29 11.25 16.99
C ALA A 3 2.84 11.72 17.21
N PHE A 4 2.19 12.23 16.17
CA PHE A 4 0.78 12.59 16.30
C PHE A 4 -0.02 11.36 16.76
N ASP A 5 -0.95 11.55 17.70
CA ASP A 5 -1.79 10.47 18.22
C ASP A 5 -2.60 9.87 17.06
N SER A 6 -2.47 8.56 16.85
CA SER A 6 -3.12 7.82 15.76
C SER A 6 -4.66 7.92 15.80
N ARG A 7 -5.25 8.36 16.92
CA ARG A 7 -6.69 8.57 17.06
C ARG A 7 -7.19 9.94 16.60
N THR A 8 -6.30 10.92 16.40
CA THR A 8 -6.68 12.32 16.09
C THR A 8 -6.05 12.87 14.83
N THR A 9 -5.10 12.14 14.24
CA THR A 9 -4.48 12.52 12.97
C THR A 9 -5.43 12.16 11.84
N PRO A 10 -5.83 13.12 10.99
CA PRO A 10 -6.68 12.82 9.86
C PRO A 10 -5.95 11.87 8.91
N GLU A 11 -6.67 10.84 8.42
CA GLU A 11 -6.16 9.96 7.38
C GLU A 11 -5.98 10.77 6.10
N LEU A 12 -4.74 10.78 5.58
CA LEU A 12 -4.40 11.45 4.33
C LEU A 12 -4.45 10.46 3.18
N THR A 13 -5.14 10.82 2.11
CA THR A 13 -5.20 10.00 0.90
C THR A 13 -4.00 10.29 0.00
N GLY A 14 -3.43 9.26 -0.60
CA GLY A 14 -2.31 9.41 -1.52
C GLY A 14 -2.23 8.27 -2.51
N GLN A 15 -1.45 8.48 -3.57
CA GLN A 15 -1.17 7.49 -4.59
C GLN A 15 0.31 7.09 -4.54
N VAL A 16 0.58 5.81 -4.79
CA VAL A 16 1.95 5.31 -4.94
C VAL A 16 2.48 5.82 -6.28
N ALA A 17 3.38 6.80 -6.23
CA ALA A 17 3.97 7.40 -7.42
C ALA A 17 5.13 6.58 -7.98
N ARG A 18 5.85 5.86 -7.11
CA ARG A 18 6.96 5.00 -7.50
C ARG A 18 7.02 3.76 -6.64
N LEU A 19 7.31 2.62 -7.27
CA LEU A 19 7.65 1.38 -6.60
C LEU A 19 9.00 0.91 -7.16
N SER A 20 9.91 0.46 -6.30
CA SER A 20 11.18 -0.12 -6.74
C SER A 20 10.91 -1.36 -7.59
N ALA A 21 11.59 -1.45 -8.73
CA ALA A 21 11.49 -2.62 -9.61
C ALA A 21 12.06 -3.89 -8.94
N ASP A 22 13.07 -3.70 -8.10
CA ASP A 22 13.74 -4.78 -7.40
C ASP A 22 13.37 -4.82 -5.92
N ALA A 23 13.39 -6.03 -5.38
CA ALA A 23 13.31 -6.26 -3.94
C ALA A 23 14.67 -5.94 -3.31
N LEU A 24 14.67 -5.05 -2.32
CA LEU A 24 15.83 -4.76 -1.50
C LEU A 24 15.86 -5.72 -0.33
N THR A 25 17.06 -6.09 0.13
CA THR A 25 17.23 -6.93 1.31
C THR A 25 17.68 -6.06 2.46
N ASP A 26 16.98 -6.16 3.59
CA ASP A 26 17.47 -5.61 4.85
C ASP A 26 18.53 -6.57 5.41
N GLU A 27 19.77 -6.12 5.52
CA GLU A 27 20.87 -6.96 6.01
C GLU A 27 20.71 -7.38 7.48
N THR A 28 19.96 -6.60 8.27
CA THR A 28 19.72 -6.86 9.70
C THR A 28 18.55 -7.81 9.88
N ALA A 29 17.44 -7.58 9.16
CA ALA A 29 16.24 -8.41 9.27
C ALA A 29 16.24 -9.63 8.34
N LYS A 30 17.18 -9.71 7.39
CA LYS A 30 17.21 -10.68 6.27
C LYS A 30 15.89 -10.79 5.52
N ALA A 31 15.08 -9.73 5.55
CA ALA A 31 13.78 -9.66 4.93
C ALA A 31 13.89 -8.86 3.63
N SER A 32 13.25 -9.36 2.58
CA SER A 32 13.11 -8.61 1.33
C SER A 32 11.95 -7.62 1.45
N TYR A 33 12.20 -6.38 1.06
CA TYR A 33 11.22 -5.29 1.06
C TYR A 33 11.26 -4.54 -0.28
N TYR A 34 10.17 -3.86 -0.60
CA TYR A 34 10.09 -2.97 -1.75
C TYR A 34 10.03 -1.53 -1.25
N ARG A 35 10.73 -0.62 -1.94
CA ARG A 35 10.64 0.81 -1.64
C ARG A 35 9.50 1.41 -2.46
N ALA A 36 8.55 2.03 -1.78
CA ALA A 36 7.48 2.79 -2.42
C ALA A 36 7.60 4.27 -2.05
N GLU A 37 7.40 5.15 -3.03
CA GLU A 37 7.23 6.59 -2.81
C GLU A 37 5.75 6.92 -2.98
N VAL A 38 5.15 7.50 -1.95
CA VAL A 38 3.73 7.88 -1.92
C VAL A 38 3.63 9.39 -2.01
N VAL A 39 2.81 9.86 -2.93
CA VAL A 39 2.50 11.28 -3.11
C VAL A 39 1.07 11.50 -2.62
N LEU A 40 0.89 12.49 -1.75
CA LEU A 40 -0.43 12.88 -1.25
C LEU A 40 -1.24 13.51 -2.37
N GLU A 41 -2.55 13.27 -2.37
CA GLU A 41 -3.46 13.93 -3.30
C GLU A 41 -3.49 15.46 -3.06
N PRO A 42 -3.73 16.26 -4.10
CA PRO A 42 -3.87 17.70 -3.96
C PRO A 42 -4.95 18.06 -2.92
N GLY A 43 -4.61 18.94 -1.97
CA GLY A 43 -5.55 19.39 -0.93
C GLY A 43 -5.63 18.49 0.31
N GLU A 44 -5.00 17.31 0.33
CA GLU A 44 -4.93 16.48 1.54
C GLU A 44 -4.06 17.12 2.63
N ILE A 45 -3.02 17.85 2.24
CA ILE A 45 -2.20 18.63 3.17
C ILE A 45 -3.03 19.70 3.91
N ASP A 46 -4.05 20.26 3.27
CA ASP A 46 -4.93 21.27 3.89
C ASP A 46 -5.77 20.66 5.04
N LYS A 47 -6.09 19.36 4.96
CA LYS A 47 -6.78 18.64 6.05
C LYS A 47 -5.98 18.59 7.34
N LEU A 48 -4.66 18.82 7.28
CA LEU A 48 -3.82 18.93 8.48
C LEU A 48 -4.05 20.23 9.25
N GLY A 49 -4.83 21.19 8.71
CA GLY A 49 -5.25 22.39 9.44
C GLY A 49 -4.08 23.26 9.89
N GLY A 50 -3.02 23.35 9.08
CA GLY A 50 -1.81 24.11 9.40
C GLY A 50 -0.79 23.38 10.29
N ARG A 51 -1.02 22.09 10.61
CA ARG A 51 0.00 21.24 11.26
C ARG A 51 1.04 20.82 10.23
N ALA A 52 2.24 21.38 10.34
CA ALA A 52 3.36 21.03 9.47
C ALA A 52 3.86 19.61 9.77
N ILE A 53 4.09 18.82 8.72
CA ILE A 53 4.79 17.55 8.82
C ILE A 53 6.29 17.85 8.98
N LEU A 54 6.86 17.48 10.12
CA LEU A 54 8.29 17.63 10.36
C LEU A 54 9.06 16.35 9.99
N PRO A 55 10.30 16.47 9.48
CA PRO A 55 11.17 15.32 9.26
C PRO A 55 11.40 14.53 10.56
N GLY A 56 11.42 13.20 10.46
CA GLY A 56 11.63 12.30 11.60
C GLY A 56 10.35 11.93 12.35
N MET A 57 9.19 12.42 11.93
CA MET A 57 7.92 11.93 12.44
C MET A 57 7.63 10.53 11.86
N PRO A 58 7.28 9.55 12.71
CA PRO A 58 6.84 8.25 12.22
C PRO A 58 5.51 8.38 11.51
N VAL A 59 5.35 7.65 10.41
CA VAL A 59 4.11 7.57 9.64
C VAL A 59 3.77 6.11 9.42
N GLU A 60 2.47 5.81 9.37
CA GLU A 60 1.95 4.49 9.03
C GLU A 60 1.15 4.63 7.73
N VAL A 61 1.39 3.71 6.79
CA VAL A 61 0.81 3.77 5.45
C VAL A 61 0.12 2.45 5.15
N PHE A 62 -1.17 2.53 4.81
CA PHE A 62 -1.95 1.37 4.41
C PHE A 62 -2.10 1.34 2.89
N ILE A 63 -1.35 0.45 2.23
CA ILE A 63 -1.40 0.29 0.78
C ILE A 63 -2.46 -0.75 0.42
N ARG A 64 -3.49 -0.33 -0.31
CA ARG A 64 -4.48 -1.24 -0.90
C ARG A 64 -3.90 -1.83 -2.20
N THR A 65 -3.42 -3.07 -2.17
CA THR A 65 -2.79 -3.74 -3.33
C THR A 65 -3.79 -4.41 -4.28
N GLY A 66 -5.09 -4.39 -3.96
CA GLY A 66 -6.16 -4.83 -4.85
C GLY A 66 -7.50 -4.95 -4.14
N GLU A 67 -8.58 -4.74 -4.88
CA GLU A 67 -9.95 -4.98 -4.42
C GLU A 67 -10.27 -6.47 -4.59
N ARG A 68 -9.89 -7.30 -3.62
CA ARG A 68 -10.37 -8.68 -3.62
C ARG A 68 -11.83 -8.67 -3.17
N THR A 69 -12.75 -8.77 -4.13
CA THR A 69 -14.14 -9.06 -3.81
C THR A 69 -14.23 -10.50 -3.26
N PRO A 70 -15.11 -10.78 -2.28
CA PRO A 70 -15.33 -12.16 -1.80
C PRO A 70 -15.67 -13.12 -2.95
N LEU A 71 -16.40 -12.61 -3.96
CA LEU A 71 -16.73 -13.35 -5.17
C LEU A 71 -15.47 -13.80 -5.93
N ALA A 72 -14.43 -12.97 -6.01
CA ALA A 72 -13.18 -13.34 -6.68
C ALA A 72 -12.50 -14.59 -6.09
N TYR A 73 -12.70 -14.91 -4.80
CA TYR A 73 -12.20 -16.17 -4.22
C TYR A 73 -12.98 -17.40 -4.68
N LEU A 74 -14.29 -17.25 -4.93
CA LEU A 74 -15.15 -18.33 -5.40
C LEU A 74 -14.90 -18.64 -6.88
N VAL A 75 -14.71 -17.63 -7.73
CA VAL A 75 -14.58 -17.84 -9.19
C VAL A 75 -13.16 -18.22 -9.62
N LYS A 76 -12.13 -17.90 -8.83
CA LYS A 76 -10.73 -18.19 -9.19
C LYS A 76 -10.45 -19.67 -9.48
N PRO A 77 -10.83 -20.64 -8.62
CA PRO A 77 -10.59 -22.05 -8.92
C PRO A 77 -11.38 -22.55 -10.15
N LEU A 78 -12.56 -21.98 -10.43
CA LEU A 78 -13.37 -22.35 -11.59
C LEU A 78 -12.72 -21.87 -12.89
N ALA A 79 -12.23 -20.64 -12.93
CA ALA A 79 -11.52 -20.09 -14.08
C ALA A 79 -10.20 -20.83 -14.36
N GLU A 80 -9.45 -21.19 -13.31
CA GLU A 80 -8.23 -22.00 -13.43
C GLU A 80 -8.52 -23.40 -13.99
N TYR A 81 -9.63 -24.02 -13.58
CA TYR A 81 -10.07 -25.32 -14.12
C TYR A 81 -10.37 -25.24 -15.63
N PHE A 82 -11.14 -24.24 -16.07
CA PHE A 82 -11.42 -24.06 -17.50
C PHE A 82 -10.15 -23.77 -18.30
N ASN A 83 -9.29 -22.87 -17.84
CA ASN A 83 -8.02 -22.57 -18.52
C ASN A 83 -7.11 -23.79 -18.69
N ARG A 84 -7.11 -24.70 -17.71
CA ARG A 84 -6.34 -25.95 -17.78
C ARG A 84 -6.98 -26.97 -18.72
N ALA A 85 -8.31 -27.13 -18.67
CA ALA A 85 -9.04 -28.06 -19.52
C ALA A 85 -8.94 -27.70 -21.01
N PHE A 86 -8.91 -26.41 -21.36
CA PHE A 86 -8.75 -25.94 -22.75
C PHE A 86 -7.30 -26.01 -23.27
N ARG A 87 -6.30 -26.22 -22.41
CA ARG A 87 -4.89 -26.40 -22.81
C ARG A 87 -4.48 -27.84 -23.07
N GLU A 88 -5.31 -28.80 -22.69
CA GLU A 88 -5.04 -30.24 -22.82
C GLU A 88 -5.90 -30.92 -23.89
N SER A 89 -6.45 -30.15 -24.84
CA SER A 89 -7.17 -30.64 -26.03
C SER A 89 -6.31 -30.56 -27.30
#